data_AF-A0A9E5Y229-F1
#
_entry.id   AF-A0A9E5Y229-F1
#
_cell.length_a   1.000
_cell.length_b   1.000
_cell.length_c   1.000
_cell.angle_alpha   90.00
_cell.angle_beta   90.00
_cell.angle_gamma   90.00
#
_symmetry.space_group_name_H-M   'P 1'
#
loop_
_entity.id
_entity.type
_entity.pdbx_description
1 polymer ?
#
loop_
_entity_poly.entity_id
_entity_poly.type
_entity_poly.pdbx_seq_one_letter_code
_entity_poly.pdbx_strand_id
1 'polypeptide(L)'
;KEFLKSDNCDTKCGLQASCEGKTVRLKGIIDEDNINEQNGTFRITDEDDENYYIDIAVDDGISEEIFSKIKDKGGMPVKTEGVAEGFDMPTNFTCKRGFFLKASDASEIIF
;
A
#
# COMPACT_ATOMS: atom_id res chain seq x y z
N LYS A 1 -15.05 2.76 5.80
CA LYS A 1 -13.94 3.27 4.97
C LYS A 1 -12.94 2.13 4.83
N GLU A 2 -12.78 1.60 3.63
CA GLU A 2 -11.86 0.48 3.31
C GLU A 2 -10.49 0.97 2.83
N PHE A 3 -10.21 2.26 3.02
CA PHE A 3 -8.84 2.73 3.09
C PHE A 3 -8.26 2.31 4.45
N LEU A 4 -6.94 2.13 4.56
CA LEU A 4 -6.20 1.82 5.81
C LEU A 4 -6.38 2.87 6.94
N LYS A 5 -7.33 3.80 6.80
CA LYS A 5 -7.91 4.70 7.84
C LYS A 5 -8.83 3.98 8.84
N SER A 6 -8.72 2.65 9.01
CA SER A 6 -9.42 1.99 10.11
C SER A 6 -8.67 2.30 11.42
N ASP A 7 -9.38 2.52 12.53
CA ASP A 7 -8.79 2.76 13.87
C ASP A 7 -7.73 1.71 14.26
N ASN A 8 -7.73 0.55 13.59
CA ASN A 8 -6.77 -0.53 13.79
C ASN A 8 -5.36 -0.23 13.24
N CYS A 9 -5.16 0.82 12.44
CA CYS A 9 -3.87 1.15 11.82
C CYS A 9 -3.32 2.51 12.20
N ASP A 10 -4.04 3.30 13.00
CA ASP A 10 -3.52 4.56 13.50
C ASP A 10 -2.64 4.31 14.73
N THR A 11 -1.35 4.60 14.62
CA THR A 11 -0.41 4.51 15.73
C THR A 11 0.74 5.50 15.56
N LYS A 12 1.49 5.71 16.64
CA LYS A 12 2.69 6.55 16.65
C LYS A 12 3.91 5.75 16.22
N CYS A 13 4.95 6.44 15.78
CA CYS A 13 6.25 5.81 15.57
C CYS A 13 6.75 5.08 16.82
N GLY A 14 7.51 4.01 16.60
CA GLY A 14 8.02 3.12 17.64
C GLY A 14 6.96 2.21 18.28
N LEU A 15 5.69 2.30 17.86
CA LEU A 15 4.61 1.44 18.32
C LEU A 15 4.08 0.60 17.16
N GLN A 16 3.85 -0.68 17.42
CA GLN A 16 3.19 -1.58 16.47
C GLN A 16 1.70 -1.22 16.38
N ALA A 17 1.20 -0.99 15.17
CA ALA A 17 -0.22 -0.78 14.91
C ALA A 17 -0.99 -2.10 15.00
N SER A 18 -2.27 -2.04 15.36
CA SER A 18 -3.09 -3.25 15.55
C SER A 18 -3.34 -4.05 14.26
N CYS A 19 -3.12 -3.46 13.10
CA CYS A 19 -3.24 -4.13 11.81
C CYS A 19 -1.93 -4.71 11.28
N GLU A 20 -0.79 -4.41 11.89
CA GLU A 20 0.48 -5.00 11.48
C GLU A 20 0.46 -6.51 11.66
N GLY A 21 0.93 -7.24 10.65
CA GLY A 21 0.91 -8.69 10.59
C GLY A 21 -0.46 -9.30 10.28
N LYS A 22 -1.48 -8.49 9.96
CA LYS A 22 -2.80 -8.96 9.53
C LYS A 22 -3.01 -8.69 8.05
N THR A 23 -3.81 -9.55 7.42
CA THR A 23 -4.34 -9.28 6.09
C THR A 23 -5.30 -8.10 6.16
N VAL A 24 -5.01 -7.06 5.39
CA VAL A 24 -5.87 -5.89 5.24
C VAL A 24 -6.28 -5.75 3.78
N ARG A 25 -7.46 -5.18 3.58
CA ARG A 25 -7.98 -4.85 2.25
C ARG A 25 -7.91 -3.36 2.05
N LEU A 26 -7.50 -2.97 0.85
CA LEU A 26 -7.37 -1.59 0.41
C LEU A 26 -8.20 -1.38 -0.85
N LYS A 27 -8.80 -0.20 -0.93
CA LYS A 27 -9.38 0.35 -2.15
C LYS A 27 -8.81 1.74 -2.35
N GLY A 28 -8.33 2.03 -3.55
CA GLY A 28 -7.77 3.34 -3.89
C GLY A 28 -7.52 3.48 -5.39
N ILE A 29 -6.67 4.43 -5.75
CA ILE A 29 -6.28 4.75 -7.12
C ILE A 29 -4.80 4.43 -7.30
N ILE A 30 -4.43 3.82 -8.42
CA ILE A 30 -3.02 3.59 -8.76
C ILE A 30 -2.33 4.90 -9.13
N ASP A 31 -1.22 5.16 -8.45
CA ASP A 31 -0.34 6.29 -8.71
C ASP A 31 0.77 5.84 -9.67
N GLU A 32 0.61 6.18 -10.95
CA GLU A 32 1.53 5.78 -12.03
C GLU A 32 2.94 6.37 -11.88
N ASP A 33 3.05 7.55 -11.28
CA ASP A 33 4.33 8.22 -11.05
C ASP A 33 5.14 7.53 -9.95
N ASN A 34 4.50 6.67 -9.16
CA ASN A 34 5.08 5.96 -8.01
C ASN A 34 5.04 4.43 -8.19
N ILE A 35 5.14 3.95 -9.44
CA ILE A 35 5.43 2.54 -9.75
C ILE A 35 6.95 2.35 -9.87
N ASN A 36 7.52 1.48 -9.04
CA ASN A 36 8.94 1.17 -9.01
C ASN A 36 9.17 -0.35 -9.07
N GLU A 37 9.27 -0.85 -10.31
CA GLU A 37 9.52 -2.27 -10.60
C GLU A 37 10.87 -2.75 -10.02
N GLN A 38 11.89 -1.90 -9.96
CA GLN A 38 13.22 -2.27 -9.45
C GLN A 38 13.21 -2.57 -7.96
N ASN A 39 12.39 -1.83 -7.20
CA ASN A 39 12.24 -2.02 -5.76
C ASN A 39 11.06 -2.94 -5.41
N GLY A 40 10.32 -3.45 -6.40
CA GLY A 40 9.13 -4.25 -6.18
C GLY A 40 8.02 -3.49 -5.46
N THR A 41 7.90 -2.18 -5.66
CA THR A 41 6.90 -1.35 -4.97
C THR A 41 6.03 -0.54 -5.93
N PHE A 42 4.75 -0.36 -5.61
CA PHE A 42 3.88 0.62 -6.25
C PHE A 42 2.99 1.34 -5.24
N ARG A 43 2.47 2.52 -5.57
CA ARG A 43 1.64 3.30 -4.65
C ARG A 43 0.16 3.27 -4.99
N ILE A 44 -0.67 3.21 -3.95
CA ILE A 44 -2.11 3.41 -4.02
C ILE A 44 -2.48 4.63 -3.19
N THR A 45 -3.28 5.53 -3.77
CA THR A 45 -3.77 6.76 -3.15
C THR A 45 -5.25 6.62 -2.78
N ASP A 46 -5.69 7.26 -1.70
CA ASP A 46 -7.10 7.30 -1.27
C ASP A 46 -7.95 8.05 -2.30
N GLU A 47 -9.04 7.44 -2.75
CA GLU A 47 -9.99 8.04 -3.71
C GLU A 47 -10.61 9.35 -3.18
N ASP A 48 -10.74 9.48 -1.85
CA ASP A 48 -11.36 10.62 -1.19
C ASP A 48 -10.34 11.67 -0.70
N ASP A 49 -9.04 11.35 -0.67
CA ASP A 49 -8.00 12.18 -0.05
C ASP A 49 -6.60 11.89 -0.63
N GLU A 50 -6.22 12.63 -1.66
CA GLU A 50 -4.95 12.48 -2.38
C GLU A 50 -3.69 12.59 -1.50
N ASN A 51 -3.80 13.17 -0.30
CA ASN A 51 -2.67 13.27 0.64
C ASN A 51 -2.45 11.99 1.44
N TYR A 52 -3.35 11.01 1.33
CA TYR A 52 -3.26 9.73 2.00
C TYR A 52 -2.96 8.64 0.97
N TYR A 53 -1.80 8.03 1.09
CA TYR A 53 -1.32 6.98 0.19
C TYR A 53 -0.62 5.88 0.97
N ILE A 54 -0.49 4.72 0.33
CA ILE A 54 0.21 3.55 0.86
C ILE A 54 1.03 2.91 -0.24
N ASP A 55 2.26 2.56 0.11
CA ASP A 55 3.15 1.81 -0.78
C ASP A 55 2.86 0.31 -0.60
N ILE A 56 2.70 -0.39 -1.71
CA ILE A 56 2.48 -1.83 -1.79
C ILE A 56 3.81 -2.45 -2.17
N ALA A 57 4.34 -3.30 -1.30
CA ALA A 57 5.49 -4.13 -1.58
C ALA A 57 5.02 -5.45 -2.19
N VAL A 58 5.65 -5.84 -3.29
CA VAL A 58 5.29 -7.02 -4.06
C VAL A 58 6.40 -8.05 -3.92
N ASP A 59 6.03 -9.29 -3.62
CA ASP A 59 7.00 -10.38 -3.55
C ASP A 59 7.66 -10.64 -4.92
N ASP A 60 8.98 -10.87 -4.92
CA ASP A 60 9.78 -11.08 -6.14
C ASP A 60 9.19 -12.15 -7.07
N GLY A 61 8.60 -13.21 -6.49
CA GLY A 61 8.03 -14.35 -7.22
C GLY A 61 6.78 -14.03 -8.05
N ILE A 62 6.13 -12.89 -7.79
CA ILE A 62 4.90 -12.45 -8.50
C ILE A 62 5.03 -11.03 -9.08
N SER A 63 6.19 -10.39 -8.88
CA SER A 63 6.47 -9.02 -9.30
C SER A 63 6.16 -8.78 -10.77
N GLU A 64 6.71 -9.60 -11.68
CA GLU A 64 6.49 -9.48 -13.12
C GLU A 64 5.00 -9.52 -13.50
N GLU A 65 4.23 -10.43 -12.91
CA GLU A 65 2.79 -10.55 -13.18
C GLU A 65 2.02 -9.31 -12.70
N ILE A 66 2.32 -8.84 -11.49
CA ILE A 66 1.66 -7.67 -10.91
C ILE A 66 2.00 -6.40 -11.69
N PHE A 67 3.28 -6.16 -11.96
CA PHE A 67 3.71 -4.97 -12.70
C PHE A 67 3.18 -4.97 -14.13
N SER A 68 3.10 -6.13 -14.77
CA SER A 68 2.43 -6.23 -16.07
C SER A 68 0.92 -5.94 -16.00
N LYS A 69 0.24 -6.26 -14.90
CA LYS A 69 -1.21 -5.97 -14.71
C LYS A 69 -1.48 -4.49 -14.45
N ILE A 70 -0.65 -3.83 -13.64
CA ILE A 70 -0.85 -2.42 -13.25
C ILE A 70 -0.26 -1.43 -14.26
N LYS A 71 0.57 -1.90 -15.20
CA LYS A 71 1.09 -1.08 -16.29
C LYS A 71 -0.06 -0.43 -17.07
N ASP A 72 0.05 0.87 -17.30
CA ASP A 72 -0.96 1.69 -17.98
C ASP A 72 -2.33 1.73 -17.27
N LYS A 73 -2.37 1.42 -15.96
CA LYS A 73 -3.56 1.52 -15.10
C LYS A 73 -3.51 2.72 -14.15
N GLY A 74 -2.64 3.68 -14.41
CA GLY A 74 -2.60 4.96 -13.70
C GLY A 74 -3.96 5.62 -13.64
N GLY A 75 -4.34 6.12 -12.47
CA GLY A 75 -5.64 6.77 -12.28
C GLY A 75 -6.85 5.81 -12.25
N MET A 76 -6.65 4.50 -12.42
CA MET A 76 -7.74 3.53 -12.30
C MET A 76 -7.96 3.12 -10.83
N PRO A 77 -9.22 2.91 -10.42
CA PRO A 77 -9.53 2.28 -9.15
C PRO A 77 -8.89 0.89 -9.07
N VAL A 78 -8.43 0.55 -7.89
CA VAL A 78 -7.86 -0.75 -7.58
C VAL A 78 -8.32 -1.17 -6.19
N LYS A 79 -8.54 -2.47 -6.05
CA LYS A 79 -8.66 -3.16 -4.77
C LYS A 79 -7.47 -4.10 -4.64
N THR A 80 -6.86 -4.09 -3.48
CA THR A 80 -5.79 -5.03 -3.15
C THR A 80 -5.96 -5.58 -1.75
N GLU A 81 -5.45 -6.77 -1.50
CA GLU A 81 -5.30 -7.32 -0.17
C GLU A 81 -3.88 -7.81 0.07
N GLY A 82 -3.45 -7.80 1.32
CA GLY A 82 -2.10 -8.21 1.67
C GLY A 82 -1.80 -8.01 3.14
N VAL A 83 -0.61 -8.40 3.58
CA VAL A 83 -0.21 -8.28 4.99
C VAL A 83 0.36 -6.89 5.24
N ALA A 84 -0.21 -6.16 6.20
CA ALA A 84 0.29 -4.84 6.56
C ALA A 84 1.58 -4.94 7.39
N GLU A 85 2.59 -4.18 7.02
CA GLU A 85 3.86 -4.05 7.75
C GLU A 85 4.14 -2.59 8.05
N GLY A 86 4.28 -2.24 9.33
CA GLY A 86 4.50 -0.86 9.75
C GLY A 86 5.97 -0.48 9.76
N PHE A 87 6.26 0.76 9.38
CA PHE A 87 7.58 1.35 9.48
C PHE A 87 7.49 2.79 10.00
N ASP A 88 8.60 3.28 10.56
CA ASP A 88 8.67 4.64 11.05
C ASP A 88 9.12 5.58 9.92
N MET A 89 8.29 6.56 9.58
CA MET A 89 8.59 7.61 8.61
C MET A 89 9.05 8.88 9.33
N PRO A 90 10.37 9.08 9.50
CA PRO A 90 10.88 10.35 10.00
C PRO A 90 10.58 11.47 9.00
N THR A 91 9.95 12.54 9.49
CA THR A 91 9.78 13.80 8.77
C THR A 91 10.59 14.89 9.48
N ASN A 92 10.83 16.03 8.85
CA ASN A 92 11.72 17.09 9.37
C ASN A 92 11.46 17.53 10.82
N PHE A 93 10.24 17.36 11.36
CA PHE A 93 9.89 17.74 12.73
C PHE A 93 9.02 16.74 13.49
N THR A 94 8.52 15.70 12.81
CA THR A 94 7.62 14.70 13.39
C THR A 94 7.96 13.31 12.86
N CYS A 95 7.39 12.27 13.44
CA CYS A 95 7.45 10.94 12.87
C CYS A 95 6.03 10.42 12.68
N LYS A 96 5.76 9.80 11.54
CA LYS A 96 4.48 9.13 11.24
C LYS A 96 4.71 7.63 11.07
N ARG A 97 3.76 6.80 11.51
CA ARG A 97 3.78 5.38 11.16
C ARG A 97 3.33 5.25 9.70
N GLY A 98 4.21 4.75 8.86
CA GLY A 98 3.90 4.33 7.50
C GLY A 98 3.56 2.85 7.47
N PHE A 99 2.93 2.40 6.38
CA PHE A 99 2.64 0.99 6.16
C PHE A 99 3.04 0.60 4.75
N PHE A 100 3.64 -0.58 4.63
CA PHE A 100 3.66 -1.33 3.40
C PHE A 100 2.55 -2.37 3.42
N LEU A 101 1.98 -2.65 2.27
CA LEU A 101 1.17 -3.85 2.09
C LEU A 101 1.98 -4.88 1.32
N LYS A 102 2.15 -6.09 1.88
CA LYS A 102 2.78 -7.21 1.19
C LYS A 102 1.74 -8.03 0.46
N ALA A 103 1.72 -7.93 -0.86
CA ALA A 103 0.92 -8.81 -1.72
C ALA A 103 1.72 -10.08 -2.03
N SER A 104 1.08 -11.23 -1.85
CA SER A 104 1.67 -12.57 -2.01
C SER A 104 1.05 -13.37 -3.15
N ASP A 105 -0.04 -12.89 -3.74
CA ASP A 105 -0.68 -13.47 -4.91
C ASP A 105 -1.17 -12.36 -5.86
N ALA A 106 -0.89 -12.49 -7.16
CA ALA A 106 -1.29 -11.50 -8.16
C ALA A 106 -2.82 -11.43 -8.39
N SER A 107 -3.59 -12.39 -7.90
CA SER A 107 -5.06 -12.36 -7.85
C SER A 107 -5.60 -11.43 -6.76
N GLU A 108 -4.77 -11.01 -5.80
CA GLU A 108 -5.14 -10.06 -4.76
C GLU A 108 -5.37 -8.65 -5.34
N ILE A 109 -4.79 -8.33 -6.50
CA ILE A 109 -4.96 -7.05 -7.20
C ILE A 109 -6.11 -7.11 -8.21
N ILE A 110 -7.16 -6.34 -7.95
CA ILE A 110 -8.42 -6.32 -8.71
C ILE A 110 -8.74 -4.89 -9.15
N PHE A 111 -9.12 -4.70 -10.41
CA PHE A 111 -9.50 -3.39 -10.98
C PHE A 111 -11.02 -3.29 -11.16
#